data_AF-A0A7R8X814-F1
#
_entry.id   AF-A0A7R8X814-F1
#
_cell.length_a   1.000
_cell.length_b   1.000
_cell.length_c   1.000
_cell.angle_alpha   90.00
_cell.angle_beta   90.00
_cell.angle_gamma   90.00
#
_symmetry.space_group_name_H-M   'P 1'
#
loop_
_entity.id
_entity.type
_entity.pdbx_description
1 polymer ?
#
loop_
_entity_poly.entity_id
_entity_poly.type
_entity_poly.pdbx_seq_one_letter_code
_entity_poly.pdbx_strand_id
1 'polypeptide(L)'
;MHQGVGYLEGDGGTRKVQFLKSSILLNWEEYFLLNLESRVSSQESLSKALEFNLSSQESYSAALESHLLNLMSRVVTLESRLSAAGVIADTHLLESPTALLLVLVLVLIALVLVLALVLIVHCKRLKKLLDTLRKPSLGNDEHIQENAAMLPWSSATASGIEETDTPPSMSEQSDTPPETKETEGGIRYRGRTYDREEYEIVKRTIYAQAHGEPKESQQGVAWVIRNRADANKPYFGGSRLKNVCLHPGQFADWNSKLDIPIHEKQAYDSIDEWLPNLLRAPKDEDLTLGSDHCNNPDMEGVPSWTKNCSRTVKFGNLKFYKSN
;
A
#
# COMPACT_ATOMS: atom_id res chain seq x y z
N MET A 1 39.66 -47.76 -54.48
CA MET A 1 38.90 -48.32 -53.34
C MET A 1 38.25 -47.17 -52.60
N HIS A 2 36.98 -46.89 -52.90
CA HIS A 2 36.18 -45.84 -52.24
C HIS A 2 35.57 -46.41 -50.97
N GLN A 3 35.88 -45.83 -49.81
CA GLN A 3 35.13 -46.05 -48.58
C GLN A 3 34.00 -45.02 -48.52
N GLY A 4 32.76 -45.53 -48.51
CA GLY A 4 31.55 -44.76 -48.33
C GLY A 4 31.33 -44.39 -46.87
N VAL A 5 30.96 -43.13 -46.63
CA VAL A 5 30.48 -42.64 -45.34
C VAL A 5 28.96 -42.69 -45.39
N GLY A 6 28.36 -43.61 -44.63
CA GLY A 6 26.92 -43.70 -44.45
C GLY A 6 26.44 -42.67 -43.43
N TYR A 7 25.46 -41.86 -43.82
CA TYR A 7 24.70 -41.00 -42.93
C TYR A 7 23.63 -41.84 -42.22
N LEU A 8 23.61 -41.80 -40.88
CA LEU A 8 22.51 -42.27 -40.05
C LEU A 8 21.64 -41.07 -39.66
N GLU A 9 20.50 -40.90 -40.32
CA GLU A 9 19.40 -40.06 -39.85
C GLU A 9 18.69 -40.79 -38.70
N GLY A 10 18.77 -40.21 -37.49
CA GLY A 10 18.16 -40.76 -36.29
C GLY A 10 17.47 -39.69 -35.46
N ASP A 11 16.17 -39.53 -35.70
CA ASP A 11 15.07 -39.16 -34.80
C ASP A 11 15.41 -38.65 -33.37
N GLY A 12 16.15 -37.55 -33.27
CA GLY A 12 16.53 -36.91 -32.00
C GLY A 12 15.65 -35.72 -31.57
N GLY A 13 14.69 -35.31 -32.41
CA GLY A 13 13.92 -34.07 -32.22
C GLY A 13 12.70 -34.19 -31.31
N THR A 14 11.99 -35.32 -31.37
CA THR A 14 10.69 -35.50 -30.69
C THR A 14 10.81 -35.74 -29.19
N ARG A 15 11.87 -36.40 -28.71
CA ARG A 15 12.08 -36.65 -27.26
C ARG A 15 12.43 -35.40 -26.46
N LYS A 16 13.16 -34.44 -27.06
CA LYS A 16 13.50 -33.17 -26.39
C LYS A 16 12.27 -32.27 -26.17
N VAL A 17 11.30 -32.29 -27.09
CA VAL A 17 10.09 -31.46 -26.99
C VAL A 17 9.13 -32.00 -25.92
N GLN A 18 9.02 -33.32 -25.74
CA GLN A 18 8.21 -33.88 -24.65
C GLN A 18 8.82 -33.63 -23.27
N PHE A 19 10.16 -33.69 -23.14
CA PHE A 19 10.83 -33.43 -21.86
C PHE A 19 10.68 -31.95 -21.43
N LEU A 20 10.79 -31.02 -22.38
CA LEU A 20 10.60 -29.58 -22.10
C LEU A 20 9.15 -29.22 -21.76
N LYS A 21 8.14 -29.86 -22.38
CA LYS A 21 6.74 -29.63 -22.03
C LYS A 21 6.41 -30.10 -20.61
N SER A 22 6.95 -31.24 -20.18
CA SER A 22 6.72 -31.75 -18.83
C SER A 22 7.39 -30.89 -17.75
N SER A 23 8.61 -30.40 -17.99
CA SER A 23 9.30 -29.53 -17.02
C SER A 23 8.67 -28.12 -16.91
N ILE A 24 8.10 -27.58 -17.98
CA ILE A 24 7.43 -26.26 -17.94
C ILE A 24 6.06 -26.35 -17.27
N LEU A 25 5.32 -27.45 -17.48
CA LEU A 25 4.00 -27.66 -16.85
C LEU A 25 4.12 -27.88 -15.33
N LEU A 26 5.11 -28.63 -14.88
CA LEU A 26 5.35 -28.85 -13.44
C LEU A 26 5.65 -27.54 -12.69
N ASN A 27 6.35 -26.60 -13.34
CA ASN A 27 6.70 -25.31 -12.73
C ASN A 27 5.48 -24.37 -12.61
N TRP A 28 4.48 -24.54 -13.48
CA TRP A 28 3.24 -23.74 -13.46
C TRP A 28 2.29 -24.20 -12.36
N GLU A 29 2.18 -25.51 -12.11
CA GLU A 29 1.34 -26.03 -11.03
C GLU A 29 1.88 -25.63 -9.65
N GLU A 30 3.20 -25.70 -9.44
CA GLU A 30 3.83 -25.24 -8.19
C GLU A 30 3.62 -23.73 -7.98
N TYR A 31 3.80 -22.91 -9.02
CA TYR A 31 3.54 -21.47 -8.93
C TYR A 31 2.07 -21.17 -8.63
N PHE A 32 1.14 -21.90 -9.26
CA PHE A 32 -0.29 -21.74 -9.01
C PHE A 32 -0.67 -22.12 -7.58
N LEU A 33 -0.11 -23.21 -7.05
CA LEU A 33 -0.33 -23.63 -5.66
C LEU A 33 0.24 -22.62 -4.66
N LEU A 34 1.47 -22.12 -4.87
CA LEU A 34 2.06 -21.09 -4.01
C LEU A 34 1.24 -19.78 -4.00
N ASN A 35 0.71 -19.38 -5.15
CA ASN A 35 -0.17 -18.22 -5.25
C ASN A 35 -1.51 -18.45 -4.53
N LEU A 36 -2.08 -19.66 -4.63
CA LEU A 36 -3.29 -20.04 -3.89
C LEU A 36 -3.06 -20.05 -2.38
N GLU A 37 -1.97 -20.65 -1.91
CA GLU A 37 -1.60 -20.68 -0.50
C GLU A 37 -1.41 -19.27 0.06
N SER A 38 -0.76 -18.38 -0.71
CA SER A 38 -0.63 -16.96 -0.34
C SER A 38 -1.99 -16.28 -0.20
N ARG A 39 -2.92 -16.53 -1.11
CA ARG A 39 -4.29 -15.98 -1.05
C ARG A 39 -5.07 -16.52 0.14
N VAL A 40 -4.97 -17.81 0.42
CA VAL A 40 -5.61 -18.45 1.59
C VAL A 40 -5.05 -17.84 2.89
N SER A 41 -3.74 -17.71 3.00
CA SER A 41 -3.09 -17.07 4.16
C SER A 41 -3.53 -15.61 4.36
N SER A 42 -3.68 -14.86 3.27
CA SER A 42 -4.22 -13.50 3.30
C SER A 42 -5.68 -13.46 3.81
N GLN A 43 -6.53 -14.39 3.35
CA GLN A 43 -7.92 -14.51 3.81
C GLN A 43 -8.01 -14.89 5.29
N GLU A 44 -7.17 -15.81 5.77
CA GLU A 44 -7.11 -16.18 7.18
C GLU A 44 -6.74 -14.99 8.07
N SER A 45 -5.78 -14.18 7.63
CA SER A 45 -5.36 -12.97 8.34
C SER A 45 -6.51 -11.95 8.43
N LEU A 46 -7.27 -11.78 7.36
CA LEU A 46 -8.48 -10.94 7.35
C LEU A 46 -9.56 -11.48 8.27
N SER A 47 -9.78 -12.81 8.28
CA SER A 47 -10.75 -13.46 9.17
C SER A 47 -10.42 -13.19 10.65
N LYS A 48 -9.15 -13.39 11.04
CA LYS A 48 -8.68 -13.11 12.41
C LYS A 48 -8.86 -11.64 12.80
N ALA A 49 -8.58 -10.72 11.87
CA ALA A 49 -8.80 -9.29 12.12
C ALA A 49 -10.29 -8.95 12.30
N LEU A 50 -11.18 -9.61 11.57
CA LEU A 50 -12.63 -9.46 11.73
C LEU A 50 -13.12 -10.00 13.07
N GLU A 51 -12.65 -11.18 13.48
CA GLU A 51 -12.96 -11.78 14.79
C GLU A 51 -12.53 -10.88 15.95
N PHE A 52 -11.31 -10.34 15.88
CA PHE A 52 -10.82 -9.39 16.88
C PHE A 52 -11.70 -8.13 16.97
N ASN A 53 -12.09 -7.57 15.83
CA ASN A 53 -12.98 -6.42 15.80
C ASN A 53 -14.38 -6.74 16.34
N LEU A 54 -14.90 -7.94 16.08
CA LEU A 54 -16.19 -8.41 16.61
C LEU A 54 -16.15 -8.52 18.14
N SER A 55 -15.10 -9.13 18.70
CA SER A 55 -14.92 -9.25 20.15
C SER A 55 -14.80 -7.88 20.83
N SER A 56 -14.12 -6.92 20.19
CA SER A 56 -14.06 -5.53 20.66
C SER A 56 -15.44 -4.86 20.65
N GLN A 57 -16.30 -5.19 19.68
CA GLN A 57 -17.68 -4.70 19.63
C GLN A 57 -18.56 -5.29 20.74
N GLU A 58 -18.46 -6.59 21.00
CA GLU A 58 -19.20 -7.23 22.08
C GLU A 58 -18.83 -6.60 23.43
N SER A 59 -17.55 -6.34 23.66
CA SER A 59 -17.07 -5.66 24.87
C SER A 59 -17.66 -4.24 25.01
N TYR A 60 -17.74 -3.49 23.92
CA TYR A 60 -18.33 -2.15 23.92
C TYR A 60 -19.85 -2.19 24.17
N SER A 61 -20.56 -3.18 23.61
CA SER A 61 -21.98 -3.40 23.85
C SER A 61 -22.25 -3.70 25.32
N ALA A 62 -21.46 -4.59 25.93
CA ALA A 62 -21.58 -4.92 27.35
C ALA A 62 -21.35 -3.70 28.26
N ALA A 63 -20.40 -2.82 27.90
CA ALA A 63 -20.17 -1.58 28.63
C ALA A 63 -21.36 -0.61 28.55
N LEU A 64 -21.99 -0.49 27.38
CA LEU A 64 -23.21 0.30 27.19
C LEU A 64 -24.39 -0.24 28.00
N GLU A 65 -24.59 -1.56 28.00
CA GLU A 65 -25.63 -2.22 28.81
C GLU A 65 -25.42 -1.96 30.31
N SER A 66 -24.19 -2.07 30.80
CA SER A 66 -23.84 -1.75 32.19
C SER A 66 -24.16 -0.29 32.53
N HIS A 67 -23.83 0.65 31.64
CA HIS A 67 -24.13 2.06 31.84
C HIS A 67 -25.65 2.34 31.84
N LEU A 68 -26.41 1.67 30.98
CA LEU A 68 -27.87 1.77 30.94
C LEU A 68 -28.49 1.28 32.26
N LEU A 69 -28.04 0.12 32.78
CA LEU A 69 -28.49 -0.40 34.07
C LEU A 69 -28.15 0.55 35.23
N ASN A 70 -26.98 1.19 35.19
CA ASN A 70 -26.59 2.21 36.16
C ASN A 70 -27.55 3.41 36.13
N LEU A 71 -27.86 3.93 34.94
CA LEU A 71 -28.80 5.03 34.77
C LEU A 71 -30.20 4.67 35.28
N MET A 72 -30.69 3.48 34.97
CA MET A 72 -31.99 2.99 35.47
C MET A 72 -32.02 2.93 37.00
N SER A 73 -30.96 2.44 37.64
CA SER A 73 -30.84 2.42 39.11
C SER A 73 -30.87 3.83 39.71
N ARG A 74 -30.20 4.80 39.07
CA ARG A 74 -30.22 6.20 39.49
C ARG A 74 -31.61 6.82 39.36
N VAL A 75 -32.36 6.51 38.31
CA VAL A 75 -33.74 6.96 38.14
C VAL A 75 -34.62 6.44 39.28
N VAL A 76 -34.58 5.13 39.57
CA VAL A 76 -35.33 4.53 40.69
C VAL A 76 -34.96 5.17 42.05
N THR A 77 -33.68 5.48 42.26
CA THR A 77 -33.20 6.18 43.46
C THR A 77 -33.78 7.60 43.55
N LEU A 78 -33.81 8.32 42.43
CA LEU A 78 -34.41 9.66 42.37
C LEU A 78 -35.92 9.62 42.65
N GLU A 79 -36.64 8.66 42.08
CA GLU A 79 -38.07 8.45 42.35
C GLU A 79 -38.32 8.22 43.85
N SER A 80 -37.50 7.37 44.48
CA SER A 80 -37.60 7.08 45.92
C SER A 80 -37.35 8.34 46.76
N ARG A 81 -36.34 9.15 46.40
CA ARG A 81 -36.02 10.42 47.09
C ARG A 81 -37.11 11.46 46.91
N LEU A 82 -37.70 11.54 45.72
CA LEU A 82 -38.78 12.48 45.42
C LEU A 82 -40.04 12.15 46.21
N SER A 83 -40.35 10.85 46.32
CA SER A 83 -41.42 10.33 47.17
C SER A 83 -41.19 10.67 48.65
N ALA A 84 -39.98 10.41 49.17
CA ALA A 84 -39.63 10.71 50.57
C ALA A 84 -39.64 12.20 50.91
N ALA A 85 -39.31 13.07 49.95
CA ALA A 85 -39.29 14.53 50.15
C ALA A 85 -40.70 15.16 50.24
N GLY A 86 -41.77 14.38 50.09
CA GLY A 86 -43.14 14.89 50.12
C GLY A 86 -43.49 15.78 48.92
N VAL A 87 -42.63 15.86 47.90
CA VAL A 87 -42.87 16.64 46.67
C VAL A 87 -44.06 16.05 45.88
N ILE A 88 -44.42 14.79 46.13
CA ILE A 88 -45.58 14.11 45.56
C ILE A 88 -46.86 14.31 46.42
N ALA A 89 -46.73 14.85 47.64
CA ALA A 89 -47.86 15.00 48.57
C ALA A 89 -48.77 16.21 48.27
N ASP A 90 -48.28 17.24 47.57
CA ASP A 90 -49.10 18.37 47.08
C ASP A 90 -49.46 18.20 45.59
N THR A 91 -50.08 17.06 45.26
CA THR A 91 -50.42 16.63 43.90
C THR A 91 -51.65 17.30 43.29
N HIS A 92 -52.26 18.30 43.92
CA HIS A 92 -53.43 19.00 43.34
C HIS A 92 -53.13 19.74 42.02
N LEU A 93 -51.85 19.95 41.66
CA LEU A 93 -51.46 20.50 40.35
C LEU A 93 -51.13 19.43 39.28
N LEU A 94 -51.02 18.15 39.65
CA LEU A 94 -50.75 17.02 38.75
C LEU A 94 -51.96 16.07 38.57
N GLU A 95 -53.08 16.34 39.24
CA GLU A 95 -54.34 15.60 39.07
C GLU A 95 -54.96 15.75 37.69
N SER A 96 -54.52 16.74 36.89
CA SER A 96 -54.96 16.83 35.50
C SER A 96 -54.38 15.66 34.70
N PRO A 97 -55.21 14.74 34.17
CA PRO A 97 -54.75 13.64 33.34
C PRO A 97 -53.90 14.10 32.15
N THR A 98 -54.08 15.35 31.72
CA THR A 98 -53.31 15.98 30.65
C THR A 98 -51.85 16.25 31.01
N ALA A 99 -51.53 16.57 32.27
CA ALA A 99 -50.15 16.85 32.69
C ALA A 99 -49.32 15.57 32.75
N LEU A 100 -49.89 14.49 33.30
CA LEU A 100 -49.29 13.15 33.28
C LEU A 100 -49.06 12.64 31.85
N LEU A 101 -50.06 12.81 30.98
CA LEU A 101 -49.94 12.45 29.57
C LEU A 101 -48.81 13.23 28.89
N LEU A 102 -48.69 14.53 29.16
CA LEU A 102 -47.63 15.37 28.57
C LEU A 102 -46.23 14.91 29.00
N VAL A 103 -46.03 14.62 30.29
CA VAL A 103 -44.75 14.12 30.80
C VAL A 103 -44.41 12.75 30.18
N LEU A 104 -45.39 11.85 30.11
CA LEU A 104 -45.20 10.53 29.51
C LEU A 104 -44.84 10.62 28.02
N VAL A 105 -45.48 11.54 27.28
CA VAL A 105 -45.18 11.82 25.88
C VAL A 105 -43.76 12.38 25.72
N LEU A 106 -43.32 13.30 26.59
CA LEU A 106 -41.96 13.86 26.53
C LEU A 106 -40.90 12.79 26.81
N VAL A 107 -41.13 11.89 27.77
CA VAL A 107 -40.23 10.76 28.06
C VAL A 107 -40.17 9.80 26.87
N LEU A 108 -41.31 9.47 26.26
CA LEU A 108 -41.35 8.64 25.05
C LEU A 108 -40.60 9.28 23.88
N ILE A 109 -40.77 10.59 23.66
CA ILE A 109 -40.03 11.33 22.63
C ILE A 109 -38.53 11.24 22.89
N ALA A 110 -38.09 11.46 24.13
CA ALA A 110 -36.67 11.37 24.49
C ALA A 110 -36.10 9.96 24.22
N LEU A 111 -36.84 8.91 24.58
CA LEU A 111 -36.43 7.52 24.31
C LEU A 111 -36.33 7.22 22.81
N VAL A 112 -37.30 7.67 22.02
CA VAL A 112 -37.28 7.50 20.55
C VAL A 112 -36.08 8.22 19.94
N LEU A 113 -35.75 9.43 20.40
CA LEU A 113 -34.59 10.17 19.92
C LEU A 113 -33.27 9.46 20.26
N VAL A 114 -33.15 8.88 21.45
CA VAL A 114 -31.97 8.09 21.83
C VAL A 114 -31.83 6.85 20.95
N LEU A 115 -32.92 6.11 20.72
CA LEU A 115 -32.95 4.96 19.83
C LEU A 115 -32.56 5.33 18.39
N ALA A 116 -33.08 6.44 17.87
CA ALA A 116 -32.74 6.93 16.53
C ALA A 116 -31.25 7.27 16.40
N LEU A 117 -30.66 7.91 17.42
CA LEU A 117 -29.22 8.21 17.44
C LEU A 117 -28.37 6.94 17.44
N VAL A 118 -28.74 5.93 18.24
CA VAL A 118 -28.06 4.63 18.27
C VAL A 118 -28.12 3.94 16.89
N LEU A 119 -29.30 3.92 16.26
CA LEU A 119 -29.48 3.39 14.90
C LEU A 119 -28.62 4.12 13.87
N ILE A 120 -28.56 5.46 13.90
CA ILE A 120 -27.73 6.25 12.98
C ILE A 120 -26.24 5.90 13.13
N VAL A 121 -25.76 5.76 14.36
CA VAL A 121 -24.37 5.36 14.63
C VAL A 121 -24.08 3.97 14.08
N HIS A 122 -24.98 3.01 14.31
CA HIS A 122 -24.85 1.65 13.76
C HIS A 122 -24.89 1.65 12.22
N CYS A 123 -25.81 2.38 11.58
CA CYS A 123 -25.89 2.46 10.12
C CYS A 123 -24.63 3.07 9.50
N LYS A 124 -24.06 4.14 10.10
CA LYS A 124 -22.79 4.73 9.62
C LYS A 124 -21.65 3.72 9.70
N ARG A 125 -21.60 2.94 10.78
CA ARG A 125 -20.56 1.94 10.99
C ARG A 125 -20.72 0.75 10.02
N LEU A 126 -21.95 0.28 9.82
CA LEU A 126 -22.26 -0.78 8.86
C LEU A 126 -21.91 -0.35 7.44
N LYS A 127 -22.21 0.90 7.06
CA LYS A 127 -21.82 1.46 5.77
C LYS A 127 -20.31 1.46 5.58
N LYS A 128 -19.53 1.86 6.60
CA LYS A 128 -18.06 1.83 6.54
C LYS A 128 -17.50 0.41 6.35
N LEU A 129 -18.12 -0.59 6.99
CA LEU A 129 -17.77 -2.00 6.80
C LEU A 129 -18.15 -2.47 5.39
N LEU A 130 -19.36 -2.12 4.93
CA LEU A 130 -19.83 -2.46 3.59
C LEU A 130 -18.94 -1.81 2.52
N ASP A 131 -18.50 -0.58 2.69
CA ASP A 131 -17.61 0.11 1.75
C ASP A 131 -16.21 -0.55 1.72
N THR A 132 -15.74 -1.07 2.86
CA THR A 132 -14.51 -1.87 2.93
C THR A 132 -14.65 -3.20 2.19
N LEU A 133 -15.81 -3.87 2.34
CA LEU A 133 -16.10 -5.14 1.66
C LEU A 133 -16.46 -4.99 0.19
N ARG A 134 -17.06 -3.85 -0.19
CA ARG A 134 -17.55 -3.56 -1.54
C ARG A 134 -16.45 -3.09 -2.47
N LYS A 135 -15.26 -2.70 -1.99
CA LYS A 135 -14.10 -2.48 -2.87
C LYS A 135 -13.87 -3.78 -3.64
N PRO A 136 -14.28 -3.86 -4.91
CA PRO A 136 -14.23 -5.12 -5.62
C PRO A 136 -12.76 -5.40 -5.85
N SER A 137 -12.32 -6.61 -5.52
CA SER A 137 -11.16 -7.25 -6.16
C SER A 137 -11.50 -7.54 -7.63
N LEU A 138 -12.05 -6.57 -8.36
CA LEU A 138 -12.14 -6.63 -9.82
C LEU A 138 -10.74 -6.29 -10.32
N GLY A 139 -9.95 -7.36 -10.44
CA GLY A 139 -8.77 -7.37 -11.26
C GLY A 139 -9.13 -6.82 -12.64
N ASN A 140 -8.32 -5.88 -13.09
CA ASN A 140 -8.25 -5.50 -14.49
C ASN A 140 -7.67 -6.68 -15.28
N ASP A 141 -8.50 -7.68 -15.59
CA ASP A 141 -8.14 -8.77 -16.51
C ASP A 141 -8.32 -8.36 -18.00
N GLU A 142 -8.57 -7.08 -18.29
CA GLU A 142 -8.85 -6.61 -19.66
C GLU A 142 -7.62 -6.24 -20.52
N HIS A 143 -6.37 -6.36 -20.03
CA HIS A 143 -5.20 -5.88 -20.78
C HIS A 143 -4.15 -6.92 -21.20
N ILE A 144 -4.46 -8.21 -21.22
CA ILE A 144 -3.51 -9.25 -21.71
C ILE A 144 -3.56 -9.47 -23.24
N GLN A 145 -4.43 -8.80 -24.01
CA GLN A 145 -4.63 -9.16 -25.44
C GLN A 145 -3.96 -8.29 -26.53
N GLU A 146 -3.14 -7.27 -26.24
CA GLU A 146 -2.59 -6.40 -27.31
C GLU A 146 -1.09 -6.51 -27.65
N ASN A 147 -0.28 -7.33 -26.96
CA ASN A 147 1.18 -7.39 -27.25
C ASN A 147 1.63 -8.53 -28.19
N ALA A 148 0.73 -9.16 -28.94
CA ALA A 148 1.06 -10.30 -29.82
C ALA A 148 1.32 -9.95 -31.30
N ALA A 149 1.30 -8.67 -31.70
CA ALA A 149 1.45 -8.31 -33.11
C ALA A 149 2.38 -7.10 -33.34
N MET A 150 3.69 -7.29 -33.31
CA MET A 150 4.60 -6.49 -34.15
C MET A 150 5.86 -7.28 -34.53
N LEU A 151 5.97 -7.50 -35.84
CA LEU A 151 7.03 -8.19 -36.60
C LEU A 151 8.31 -7.32 -36.75
N PRO A 152 9.42 -7.87 -37.30
CA PRO A 152 10.77 -7.47 -36.98
C PRO A 152 11.27 -6.31 -37.86
N TRP A 153 12.03 -5.39 -37.27
CA TRP A 153 12.83 -4.42 -38.02
C TRP A 153 14.32 -4.74 -37.91
N SER A 154 14.96 -4.68 -39.07
CA SER A 154 16.30 -5.13 -39.43
C SER A 154 17.44 -4.31 -38.81
N SER A 155 18.50 -5.04 -38.48
CA SER A 155 19.94 -4.73 -38.47
C SER A 155 20.40 -3.31 -38.87
N ALA A 156 21.10 -2.64 -37.95
CA ALA A 156 22.19 -1.72 -38.27
C ALA A 156 23.17 -1.58 -37.08
N THR A 157 24.36 -2.16 -37.30
CA THR A 157 25.73 -1.71 -36.97
C THR A 157 26.03 -0.90 -35.71
N ALA A 158 26.95 -1.49 -34.94
CA ALA A 158 27.66 -0.96 -33.78
C ALA A 158 28.73 0.10 -34.11
N SER A 159 28.87 1.08 -33.22
CA SER A 159 30.13 1.75 -32.83
C SER A 159 29.84 2.41 -31.47
N GLY A 160 30.49 2.06 -30.36
CA GLY A 160 31.89 2.34 -30.09
C GLY A 160 31.99 3.68 -29.37
N ILE A 161 31.92 3.69 -28.03
CA ILE A 161 32.25 4.86 -27.21
C ILE A 161 33.06 4.39 -26.00
N GLU A 162 34.25 4.97 -25.90
CA GLU A 162 35.29 4.80 -24.89
C GLU A 162 34.85 5.19 -23.48
N GLU A 163 35.42 4.46 -22.54
CA GLU A 163 35.33 4.60 -21.09
C GLU A 163 36.53 5.44 -20.62
N THR A 164 36.29 6.52 -19.87
CA THR A 164 37.37 7.25 -19.17
C THR A 164 36.99 7.48 -17.72
N ASP A 165 37.80 6.89 -16.85
CA ASP A 165 37.84 7.00 -15.40
C ASP A 165 38.26 8.39 -14.92
N THR A 166 37.70 8.84 -13.79
CA THR A 166 38.38 9.17 -12.50
C THR A 166 37.52 10.18 -11.71
N PRO A 167 37.05 9.85 -10.48
CA PRO A 167 36.37 10.82 -9.63
C PRO A 167 37.34 11.60 -8.72
N PRO A 168 37.07 12.88 -8.40
CA PRO A 168 37.89 13.65 -7.46
C PRO A 168 37.52 13.37 -5.99
N SER A 169 38.57 13.30 -5.18
CA SER A 169 38.58 13.30 -3.73
C SER A 169 37.85 14.52 -3.15
N MET A 170 36.91 14.29 -2.24
CA MET A 170 36.23 15.32 -1.45
C MET A 170 36.45 15.05 0.05
N SER A 171 36.94 16.08 0.72
CA SER A 171 37.29 16.15 2.13
C SER A 171 36.07 16.05 3.05
N GLU A 172 36.18 15.21 4.09
CA GLU A 172 35.24 15.10 5.20
C GLU A 172 35.19 16.38 6.04
N GLN A 173 33.99 16.92 6.25
CA GLN A 173 33.73 17.94 7.26
C GLN A 173 32.53 17.45 8.09
N SER A 174 32.78 17.16 9.36
CA SER A 174 31.82 16.58 10.30
C SER A 174 30.98 17.68 10.94
N ASP A 175 29.68 17.69 10.66
CA ASP A 175 28.69 18.46 11.42
C ASP A 175 27.62 17.51 11.96
N THR A 176 27.47 17.50 13.28
CA THR A 176 26.51 16.69 14.02
C THR A 176 25.07 17.15 13.74
N PRO A 177 24.12 16.26 13.39
CA PRO A 177 22.75 16.66 13.10
C PRO A 177 21.98 17.08 14.36
N PRO A 178 21.11 18.11 14.28
CA PRO A 178 20.26 18.51 15.39
C PRO A 178 19.12 17.51 15.62
N GLU A 179 18.93 17.18 16.89
CA GLU A 179 17.89 16.31 17.43
C GLU A 179 16.48 16.77 17.01
N THR A 180 15.82 15.98 16.16
CA THR A 180 14.46 16.26 15.68
C THR A 180 13.42 15.79 16.69
N LYS A 181 12.72 16.74 17.31
CA LYS A 181 11.52 16.46 18.11
C LYS A 181 10.38 16.01 17.20
N GLU A 182 9.99 14.75 17.32
CA GLU A 182 8.74 14.23 16.76
C GLU A 182 7.57 15.01 17.37
N THR A 183 7.00 15.92 16.59
CA THR A 183 5.70 16.52 16.89
C THR A 183 4.68 15.83 15.99
N GLU A 184 3.49 15.55 16.52
CA GLU A 184 2.38 14.80 15.90
C GLU A 184 1.84 15.37 14.56
N GLY A 185 2.52 16.36 13.96
CA GLY A 185 2.26 16.87 12.63
C GLY A 185 3.23 16.27 11.60
N GLY A 186 2.70 15.51 10.65
CA GLY A 186 3.46 14.74 9.65
C GLY A 186 4.60 15.46 8.93
N ILE A 187 5.46 14.67 8.28
CA ILE A 187 6.72 15.09 7.65
C ILE A 187 6.45 16.20 6.61
N ARG A 188 7.09 17.37 6.72
CA ARG A 188 6.94 18.49 5.77
C ARG A 188 8.04 18.55 4.71
N TYR A 189 7.68 18.60 3.41
CA TYR A 189 8.56 18.91 2.27
C TYR A 189 7.93 19.95 1.33
N ARG A 190 8.65 21.04 0.98
CA ARG A 190 8.11 22.17 0.18
C ARG A 190 6.75 22.70 0.70
N GLY A 191 6.57 22.73 2.01
CA GLY A 191 5.28 23.11 2.63
C GLY A 191 4.17 22.04 2.53
N ARG A 192 4.44 20.88 1.92
CA ARG A 192 3.53 19.73 1.89
C ARG A 192 3.80 18.82 3.10
N THR A 193 2.78 18.57 3.90
CA THR A 193 2.79 17.48 4.90
C THR A 193 2.49 16.17 4.21
N TYR A 194 3.36 15.18 4.34
CA TYR A 194 3.06 13.81 3.96
C TYR A 194 2.14 13.21 5.00
N ASP A 195 0.98 12.71 4.57
CA ASP A 195 0.18 11.87 5.44
C ASP A 195 0.87 10.51 5.63
N ARG A 196 0.53 9.84 6.73
CA ARG A 196 1.13 8.56 7.12
C ARG A 196 0.93 7.49 6.03
N GLU A 197 -0.18 7.55 5.30
CA GLU A 197 -0.49 6.62 4.22
C GLU A 197 0.49 6.79 3.04
N GLU A 198 0.72 8.02 2.59
CA GLU A 198 1.67 8.31 1.50
C GLU A 198 3.08 7.88 1.86
N TYR A 199 3.52 8.13 3.10
CA TYR A 199 4.83 7.68 3.58
C TYR A 199 4.98 6.16 3.52
N GLU A 200 4.00 5.40 4.03
CA GLU A 200 4.03 3.94 4.01
C GLU A 200 4.00 3.37 2.59
N ILE A 201 3.21 3.96 1.67
CA ILE A 201 3.19 3.54 0.27
C ILE A 201 4.55 3.72 -0.39
N VAL A 202 5.20 4.87 -0.17
CA VAL A 202 6.54 5.13 -0.71
C VAL A 202 7.55 4.13 -0.14
N LYS A 203 7.53 3.93 1.17
CA LYS A 203 8.42 2.98 1.88
C LYS A 203 8.27 1.55 1.36
N ARG A 204 7.04 1.06 1.18
CA ARG A 204 6.75 -0.27 0.60
C ARG A 204 7.21 -0.39 -0.85
N THR A 205 7.04 0.68 -1.63
CA THR A 205 7.51 0.71 -3.02
C THR A 205 9.03 0.57 -3.08
N ILE A 206 9.77 1.32 -2.24
CA ILE A 206 11.23 1.22 -2.16
C ILE A 206 11.65 -0.19 -1.76
N TYR A 207 11.02 -0.76 -0.73
CA TYR A 207 11.32 -2.11 -0.27
C TYR A 207 11.09 -3.15 -1.37
N ALA A 208 9.95 -3.13 -2.06
CA ALA A 208 9.68 -4.09 -3.12
C ALA A 208 10.69 -4.02 -4.27
N GLN A 209 11.10 -2.81 -4.63
CA GLN A 209 11.97 -2.56 -5.78
C GLN A 209 13.45 -2.79 -5.50
N ALA A 210 13.89 -2.65 -4.25
CA ALA A 210 15.32 -2.59 -3.91
C ALA A 210 15.68 -3.24 -2.56
N HIS A 211 14.82 -4.06 -1.96
CA HIS A 211 15.26 -4.88 -0.82
C HIS A 211 16.38 -5.84 -1.26
N GLY A 212 17.37 -6.02 -0.39
CA GLY A 212 18.60 -6.76 -0.72
C GLY A 212 19.62 -5.99 -1.55
N GLU A 213 19.27 -4.84 -2.13
CA GLU A 213 20.22 -3.95 -2.80
C GLU A 213 20.90 -2.99 -1.79
N PRO A 214 22.08 -2.42 -2.12
CA PRO A 214 22.74 -1.41 -1.31
C PRO A 214 21.84 -0.20 -1.00
N LYS A 215 22.15 0.52 0.08
CA LYS A 215 21.36 1.68 0.54
C LYS A 215 21.22 2.74 -0.56
N GLU A 216 22.27 2.98 -1.33
CA GLU A 216 22.32 3.92 -2.45
C GLU A 216 21.31 3.54 -3.55
N SER A 217 21.13 2.25 -3.81
CA SER A 217 20.14 1.73 -4.75
C SER A 217 18.72 2.02 -4.26
N GLN A 218 18.45 1.78 -2.97
CA GLN A 218 17.15 2.08 -2.34
C GLN A 218 16.84 3.58 -2.34
N GLN A 219 17.84 4.40 -2.01
CA GLN A 219 17.75 5.86 -2.10
C GLN A 219 17.51 6.32 -3.55
N GLY A 220 18.15 5.66 -4.52
CA GLY A 220 17.93 5.93 -5.94
C GLY A 220 16.48 5.70 -6.38
N VAL A 221 15.84 4.62 -5.92
CA VAL A 221 14.40 4.38 -6.16
C VAL A 221 13.54 5.48 -5.53
N ALA A 222 13.87 5.90 -4.31
CA ALA A 222 13.17 7.00 -3.65
C ALA A 222 13.27 8.32 -4.45
N TRP A 223 14.46 8.62 -5.00
CA TRP A 223 14.67 9.75 -5.91
C TRP A 223 13.87 9.64 -7.19
N VAL A 224 13.78 8.46 -7.82
CA VAL A 224 12.94 8.24 -9.01
C VAL A 224 11.47 8.56 -8.73
N ILE A 225 10.91 8.08 -7.61
CA ILE A 225 9.52 8.38 -7.19
C ILE A 225 9.34 9.90 -7.05
N ARG A 226 10.29 10.57 -6.39
CA ARG A 226 10.25 12.01 -6.16
C ARG A 226 10.40 12.81 -7.47
N ASN A 227 11.29 12.40 -8.37
CA ASN A 227 11.51 13.05 -9.66
C ASN A 227 10.27 12.95 -10.56
N ARG A 228 9.61 11.78 -10.57
CA ARG A 228 8.33 11.57 -11.26
C ARG A 228 7.23 12.48 -10.69
N ALA A 229 7.12 12.57 -9.37
CA ALA A 229 6.15 13.46 -8.71
C ALA A 229 6.44 14.94 -9.00
N ASP A 230 7.71 15.35 -8.95
CA ASP A 230 8.11 16.73 -9.24
C ASP A 230 7.92 17.08 -10.73
N ALA A 231 8.00 16.10 -11.64
CA ALA A 231 7.67 16.29 -13.05
C ALA A 231 6.16 16.48 -13.29
N ASN A 232 5.32 16.01 -12.36
CA ASN A 232 3.85 16.16 -12.37
C ASN A 232 3.22 15.76 -13.72
N LYS A 233 3.72 14.68 -14.33
CA LYS A 233 3.20 14.20 -15.61
C LYS A 233 2.05 13.21 -15.36
N PRO A 234 0.94 13.28 -16.14
CA PRO A 234 -0.21 12.38 -15.95
C PRO A 234 0.15 10.90 -16.01
N TYR A 235 1.02 10.50 -16.94
CA TYR A 235 1.44 9.10 -17.10
C TYR A 235 2.34 8.58 -15.97
N PHE A 236 2.84 9.47 -15.11
CA PHE A 236 3.51 9.12 -13.86
C PHE A 236 2.57 9.16 -12.65
N GLY A 237 1.28 9.48 -12.80
CA GLY A 237 0.35 9.64 -11.67
C GLY A 237 0.28 11.06 -11.07
N GLY A 238 0.94 12.05 -11.69
CA GLY A 238 0.89 13.45 -11.26
C GLY A 238 1.83 13.80 -10.11
N SER A 239 1.44 14.76 -9.27
CA SER A 239 2.36 15.43 -8.33
C SER A 239 2.49 14.82 -6.93
N ARG A 240 1.74 13.76 -6.64
CA ARG A 240 1.72 13.10 -5.33
C ARG A 240 2.53 11.82 -5.36
N LEU A 241 3.36 11.59 -4.34
CA LEU A 241 4.24 10.42 -4.30
C LEU A 241 3.42 9.12 -4.29
N LYS A 242 2.31 9.07 -3.54
CA LYS A 242 1.46 7.88 -3.52
C LYS A 242 0.83 7.58 -4.87
N ASN A 243 0.46 8.61 -5.62
CA ASN A 243 -0.10 8.42 -6.95
C ASN A 243 0.97 7.91 -7.91
N VAL A 244 2.23 8.34 -7.77
CA VAL A 244 3.35 7.80 -8.56
C VAL A 244 3.57 6.33 -8.27
N CYS A 245 3.59 5.95 -6.99
CA CYS A 245 3.73 4.55 -6.57
C CYS A 245 2.58 3.66 -7.07
N LEU A 246 1.33 4.13 -6.94
CA LEU A 246 0.13 3.36 -7.26
C LEU A 246 -0.34 3.50 -8.71
N HIS A 247 0.32 4.32 -9.53
CA HIS A 247 -0.08 4.47 -10.93
C HIS A 247 0.16 3.16 -11.69
N PRO A 248 -0.83 2.65 -12.45
CA PRO A 248 -0.70 1.40 -13.18
C PRO A 248 0.57 1.36 -14.04
N GLY A 249 1.29 0.24 -13.97
CA GLY A 249 2.50 0.00 -14.75
C GLY A 249 3.77 0.72 -14.26
N GLN A 250 3.70 1.60 -13.25
CA GLN A 250 4.89 2.30 -12.75
C GLN A 250 5.76 1.42 -11.87
N PHE A 251 5.13 0.58 -11.04
CA PHE A 251 5.77 -0.35 -10.12
C PHE A 251 4.96 -1.65 -10.11
N ALA A 252 5.52 -2.72 -10.68
CA ALA A 252 4.80 -3.94 -10.99
C ALA A 252 4.12 -4.59 -9.77
N ASP A 253 4.71 -4.42 -8.58
CA ASP A 253 4.20 -4.96 -7.32
C ASP A 253 2.81 -4.45 -6.94
N TRP A 254 2.40 -3.27 -7.42
CA TRP A 254 1.08 -2.68 -7.12
C TRP A 254 -0.01 -3.06 -8.13
N ASN A 255 0.32 -3.55 -9.32
CA ASN A 255 -0.66 -3.74 -10.41
C ASN A 255 -1.76 -4.76 -10.11
N SER A 256 -1.47 -5.74 -9.24
CA SER A 256 -2.41 -6.82 -8.90
C SER A 256 -2.56 -7.04 -7.40
N LYS A 257 -2.06 -6.11 -6.57
CA LYS A 257 -2.04 -6.27 -5.12
C LYS A 257 -2.57 -5.02 -4.43
N LEU A 258 -3.35 -5.23 -3.37
CA LEU A 258 -3.79 -4.15 -2.48
C LEU A 258 -2.68 -3.72 -1.51
N ASP A 259 -1.72 -4.62 -1.26
CA ASP A 259 -0.59 -4.38 -0.38
C ASP A 259 0.64 -5.20 -0.81
N ILE A 260 1.82 -4.70 -0.46
CA ILE A 260 3.11 -5.35 -0.70
C ILE A 260 3.50 -6.09 0.59
N PRO A 261 3.60 -7.43 0.58
CA PRO A 261 4.02 -8.18 1.76
C PRO A 261 5.47 -7.86 2.12
N ILE A 262 5.71 -7.70 3.42
CA ILE A 262 7.05 -7.43 3.97
C ILE A 262 7.58 -8.71 4.61
N HIS A 263 8.59 -9.31 3.98
CA HIS A 263 9.17 -10.58 4.43
C HIS A 263 10.34 -10.38 5.40
N GLU A 264 11.07 -9.26 5.26
CA GLU A 264 12.22 -8.91 6.10
C GLU A 264 11.96 -7.58 6.81
N LYS A 265 11.32 -7.66 7.98
CA LYS A 265 10.90 -6.47 8.72
C LYS A 265 12.07 -5.52 9.05
N GLN A 266 13.25 -6.05 9.38
CA GLN A 266 14.42 -5.22 9.70
C GLN A 266 14.89 -4.38 8.51
N ALA A 267 14.94 -4.97 7.31
CA ALA A 267 15.29 -4.26 6.07
C ALA A 267 14.21 -3.22 5.69
N TYR A 268 12.94 -3.51 5.96
CA TYR A 268 11.87 -2.53 5.80
C TYR A 268 12.00 -1.37 6.79
N ASP A 269 12.21 -1.67 8.08
CA ASP A 269 12.32 -0.67 9.14
C ASP A 269 13.54 0.25 8.95
N SER A 270 14.67 -0.26 8.43
CA SER A 270 15.88 0.55 8.20
C SER A 270 15.69 1.68 7.17
N ILE A 271 14.63 1.63 6.35
CA ILE A 271 14.27 2.71 5.44
C ILE A 271 13.86 3.97 6.23
N ASP A 272 13.29 3.83 7.44
CA ASP A 272 12.89 4.97 8.28
C ASP A 272 14.07 5.83 8.74
N GLU A 273 15.27 5.26 8.78
CA GLU A 273 16.48 5.98 9.21
C GLU A 273 16.86 7.11 8.24
N TRP A 274 16.48 7.01 6.97
CA TRP A 274 16.95 7.94 5.93
C TRP A 274 15.85 8.52 5.05
N LEU A 275 14.72 7.81 4.85
CA LEU A 275 13.67 8.25 3.94
C LEU A 275 13.09 9.63 4.31
N PRO A 276 12.81 9.96 5.58
CA PRO A 276 12.30 11.28 5.95
C PRO A 276 13.24 12.42 5.54
N ASN A 277 14.56 12.21 5.64
CA ASN A 277 15.56 13.22 5.28
C ASN A 277 15.69 13.32 3.76
N LEU A 278 15.71 12.20 3.02
CA LEU A 278 15.75 12.20 1.56
C LEU A 278 14.53 12.88 0.95
N LEU A 279 13.33 12.66 1.49
CA LEU A 279 12.12 13.35 1.05
C LEU A 279 12.19 14.87 1.26
N ARG A 280 13.03 15.34 2.19
CA ARG A 280 13.26 16.76 2.50
C ARG A 280 14.46 17.38 1.79
N ALA A 281 15.41 16.56 1.34
CA ALA A 281 16.66 16.99 0.72
C ALA A 281 16.41 17.92 -0.48
N PRO A 282 17.29 18.89 -0.79
CA PRO A 282 17.20 19.67 -2.02
C PRO A 282 17.57 18.81 -3.25
N LYS A 283 17.23 19.26 -4.47
CA LYS A 283 17.37 18.45 -5.70
C LYS A 283 18.83 18.20 -6.12
N ASP A 284 19.75 19.05 -5.70
CA ASP A 284 21.19 18.93 -5.91
C ASP A 284 21.82 17.78 -5.11
N GLU A 285 21.10 17.24 -4.12
CA GLU A 285 21.48 16.00 -3.42
C GLU A 285 20.94 14.72 -4.11
N ASP A 286 20.30 14.83 -5.28
CA ASP A 286 19.83 13.67 -6.05
C ASP A 286 20.99 12.88 -6.66
N LEU A 287 21.34 11.79 -5.98
CA LEU A 287 22.38 10.85 -6.38
C LEU A 287 22.12 10.19 -7.75
N THR A 288 20.88 10.23 -8.25
CA THR A 288 20.50 9.65 -9.55
C THR A 288 20.62 10.63 -10.72
N LEU A 289 21.03 11.87 -10.46
CA LEU A 289 21.17 12.92 -11.48
C LEU A 289 19.85 13.22 -12.23
N GLY A 290 18.72 13.20 -11.51
CA GLY A 290 17.41 13.49 -12.06
C GLY A 290 16.79 12.33 -12.83
N SER A 291 17.11 11.09 -12.46
CA SER A 291 16.54 9.90 -13.11
C SER A 291 15.05 9.76 -12.84
N ASP A 292 14.31 9.30 -13.85
CA ASP A 292 12.88 9.02 -13.79
C ASP A 292 12.55 7.55 -14.12
N HIS A 293 13.57 6.73 -14.39
CA HIS A 293 13.46 5.29 -14.60
C HIS A 293 14.59 4.55 -13.87
N CYS A 294 14.30 3.33 -13.43
CA CYS A 294 15.28 2.37 -12.95
C CYS A 294 14.95 0.98 -13.49
N ASN A 295 15.97 0.13 -13.62
CA ASN A 295 15.81 -1.26 -14.07
C ASN A 295 16.86 -2.16 -13.41
N ASN A 296 16.47 -3.38 -13.04
CA ASN A 296 17.42 -4.42 -12.66
C ASN A 296 17.65 -5.34 -13.88
N PRO A 297 18.77 -5.20 -14.60
CA PRO A 297 18.98 -5.93 -15.85
C PRO A 297 19.20 -7.42 -15.67
N ASP A 298 19.55 -7.87 -14.47
CA ASP A 298 19.76 -9.30 -14.21
C ASP A 298 18.41 -10.01 -14.01
N MET A 299 17.39 -9.27 -13.56
CA MET A 299 16.03 -9.77 -13.35
C MET A 299 15.13 -9.53 -14.58
N GLU A 300 15.24 -8.35 -15.18
CA GLU A 300 14.30 -7.87 -16.22
C GLU A 300 14.91 -7.89 -17.63
N GLY A 301 16.21 -8.16 -17.75
CA GLY A 301 16.95 -7.96 -18.99
C GLY A 301 17.15 -6.48 -19.31
N VAL A 302 17.36 -6.14 -20.59
CA VAL A 302 17.48 -4.74 -21.03
C VAL A 302 16.22 -4.38 -21.82
N PRO A 303 15.24 -3.71 -21.20
CA PRO A 303 14.01 -3.34 -21.87
C PRO A 303 14.26 -2.43 -23.08
N SER A 304 13.42 -2.51 -24.10
CA SER A 304 13.57 -1.70 -25.32
C SER A 304 13.48 -0.19 -25.06
N TRP A 305 12.76 0.23 -24.01
CA TRP A 305 12.61 1.64 -23.63
C TRP A 305 13.93 2.29 -23.20
N THR A 306 14.93 1.51 -22.73
CA THR A 306 16.23 2.06 -22.32
C THR A 306 16.98 2.68 -23.50
N LYS A 307 16.67 2.27 -24.74
CA LYS A 307 17.27 2.82 -25.97
C LYS A 307 16.96 4.31 -26.19
N ASN A 308 15.84 4.79 -25.63
CA ASN A 308 15.39 6.17 -25.76
C ASN A 308 15.68 7.01 -24.51
N CYS A 309 16.45 6.46 -23.56
CA CYS A 309 16.78 7.13 -22.31
C CYS A 309 18.30 7.29 -22.18
N SER A 310 18.73 8.34 -21.50
CA SER A 310 20.12 8.52 -21.11
C SER A 310 20.38 7.80 -19.78
N ARG A 311 21.33 6.84 -19.76
CA ARG A 311 21.76 6.20 -18.52
C ARG A 311 22.51 7.21 -17.65
N THR A 312 22.14 7.31 -16.38
CA THR A 312 22.72 8.27 -15.43
C THR A 312 23.76 7.62 -14.53
N VAL A 313 23.34 6.72 -13.64
CA VAL A 313 24.16 6.06 -12.63
C VAL A 313 23.78 4.59 -12.47
N LYS A 314 24.64 3.81 -11.81
CA LYS A 314 24.40 2.42 -11.41
C LYS A 314 24.74 2.25 -9.93
N PHE A 315 23.81 1.70 -9.16
CA PHE A 315 24.01 1.32 -7.76
C PHE A 315 23.62 -0.15 -7.60
N GLY A 316 24.50 -0.97 -7.05
CA GLY A 316 24.28 -2.42 -7.01
C GLY A 316 23.94 -2.98 -8.39
N ASN A 317 22.81 -3.66 -8.50
CA ASN A 317 22.30 -4.16 -9.78
C ASN A 317 21.37 -3.17 -10.49
N LEU A 318 20.86 -2.15 -9.81
CA LEU A 318 19.97 -1.16 -10.40
C LEU A 318 20.72 -0.16 -11.30
N LYS A 319 20.23 -0.02 -12.53
CA LYS A 319 20.62 1.02 -13.48
C LYS A 319 19.54 2.08 -13.51
N PHE A 320 19.95 3.35 -13.45
CA PHE A 320 19.06 4.50 -13.49
C PHE A 320 19.16 5.21 -14.83
N TYR A 321 18.03 5.74 -15.29
CA TYR A 321 17.91 6.43 -16.57
C TYR A 321 17.04 7.66 -16.47
N LYS A 322 17.29 8.59 -17.38
CA LYS A 322 16.53 9.81 -17.56
C LYS A 322 15.93 9.84 -18.98
N SER A 323 14.63 10.08 -19.07
CA SER A 323 13.98 10.36 -20.36
C SER A 323 14.65 11.54 -21.05
N ASN A 324 14.83 11.44 -22.37
CA ASN A 324 15.30 12.55 -23.20
C ASN A 324 14.24 13.65 -23.37
#